data_AF-A0AAW0IAS4-F1
#
_entry.id   AF-A0AAW0IAS4-F1
#
_cell.length_a   1.000
_cell.length_b   1.000
_cell.length_c   1.000
_cell.angle_alpha   90.00
_cell.angle_beta   90.00
_cell.angle_gamma   90.00
#
_symmetry.space_group_name_H-M   'P 1'
#
loop_
_entity.id
_entity.type
_entity.pdbx_description
1 polymer ?
#
loop_
_entity_poly.entity_id
_entity_poly.type
_entity_poly.pdbx_seq_one_letter_code
_entity_poly.pdbx_strand_id
1 'polypeptide(L)'
;FTPPRRLRIEEIPQIVNDFRLAARNAIEAGANRVGIRLSPFVDYMQSGDSNLEALGLYMVESLNKYKILYCHMVEPRMKTIVEKSECPHSLVPMRKAFKGSFFVAEGYDREDGNKAIAENRADLVVYGRLFLANPYLPKRFKLNALLNKYNRDTFYISDPVLGYIDYPFLEDIA
;
A
#
# COMPACT_ATOMS: atom_id res chain seq x y z
N PHE A 1 -5.77 23.95 -12.07
CA PHE A 1 -4.37 23.51 -11.86
C PHE A 1 -3.56 23.82 -13.08
N THR A 2 -2.33 24.31 -12.91
CA THR A 2 -1.40 24.55 -14.04
C THR A 2 -0.94 23.20 -14.59
N PRO A 3 -0.95 22.99 -15.93
CA PRO A 3 -0.39 21.78 -16.52
C PRO A 3 1.07 21.55 -16.09
N PRO A 4 1.49 20.31 -15.82
CA PRO A 4 2.86 20.02 -15.42
C PRO A 4 3.83 20.30 -16.58
N ARG A 5 5.04 20.76 -16.25
CA ARG A 5 6.16 20.88 -17.19
C ARG A 5 6.99 19.61 -17.19
N ARG A 6 7.43 19.16 -18.36
CA ARG A 6 8.45 18.10 -18.49
C ARG A 6 9.77 18.52 -17.82
N LEU A 7 10.32 17.64 -16.99
CA LEU A 7 11.65 17.79 -16.41
C LEU A 7 12.74 17.69 -17.48
N ARG A 8 13.78 18.52 -17.36
CA ARG A 8 15.01 18.40 -18.15
C ARG A 8 15.93 17.37 -17.51
N ILE A 9 16.82 16.77 -18.30
CA ILE A 9 17.68 15.65 -17.84
C ILE A 9 18.60 16.12 -16.72
N GLU A 10 19.13 17.34 -16.82
CA GLU A 10 19.97 17.97 -15.81
C GLU A 10 19.24 18.25 -14.48
N GLU A 11 17.91 18.19 -14.44
CA GLU A 11 17.11 18.35 -13.22
C GLU A 11 16.98 17.03 -12.43
N ILE A 12 17.21 15.87 -13.07
CA ILE A 12 17.03 14.55 -12.44
C ILE A 12 17.98 14.35 -11.24
N PRO A 13 19.27 14.70 -11.30
CA PRO A 13 20.17 14.55 -10.15
C PRO A 13 19.70 15.33 -8.92
N GLN A 14 19.08 16.51 -9.12
CA GLN A 14 18.55 17.30 -8.01
C GLN A 14 17.36 16.59 -7.35
N ILE A 15 16.44 16.02 -8.12
CA ILE A 15 15.31 15.27 -7.56
C ILE A 15 15.79 14.05 -6.76
N VAL A 16 16.79 13.32 -7.28
CA VAL A 16 17.41 12.21 -6.55
C VAL A 16 18.04 12.71 -5.24
N ASN A 17 18.68 13.88 -5.27
CA ASN A 17 19.24 14.50 -4.08
C ASN A 17 18.16 14.91 -3.06
N ASP A 18 16.99 15.36 -3.50
CA ASP A 18 15.87 15.70 -2.62
C ASP A 18 15.35 14.45 -1.88
N PHE A 19 15.18 13.31 -2.58
CA PHE A 19 14.86 12.03 -1.95
C PHE A 19 15.95 11.55 -0.99
N ARG A 20 17.23 11.77 -1.32
CA ARG A 20 18.37 11.45 -0.44
C ARG A 20 18.34 12.27 0.84
N LEU A 21 18.01 13.57 0.77
CA LEU A 21 17.86 14.44 1.94
C LEU A 21 16.66 14.02 2.79
N ALA A 22 15.51 13.75 2.16
CA ALA A 22 14.34 13.24 2.86
C ALA A 22 14.64 11.93 3.61
N ALA A 23 15.37 11.00 2.98
CA ALA A 23 15.79 9.75 3.62
C ALA A 23 16.73 9.99 4.82
N ARG A 24 17.63 10.97 4.74
CA ARG A 24 18.48 11.34 5.89
C ARG A 24 17.65 11.86 7.06
N ASN A 25 16.72 12.76 6.81
CA ASN A 25 15.84 13.29 7.85
C ASN A 25 15.00 12.17 8.49
N ALA A 26 14.52 11.20 7.69
CA ALA A 26 13.82 10.03 8.21
C ALA A 26 14.73 9.15 9.09
N ILE A 27 16.01 8.99 8.73
CA ILE A 27 17.00 8.28 9.55
C ILE A 27 17.24 9.00 10.87
N GLU A 28 17.35 10.33 10.86
CA GLU A 28 17.47 11.14 12.08
C GLU A 28 16.23 11.01 12.97
N ALA A 29 15.05 10.82 12.38
CA ALA A 29 13.81 10.52 13.09
C ALA A 29 13.67 9.04 13.52
N GLY A 30 14.65 8.18 13.23
CA GLY A 30 14.71 6.78 13.69
C GLY A 30 14.37 5.70 12.64
N ALA A 31 14.10 6.07 11.39
CA ALA A 31 13.83 5.09 10.32
C ALA A 31 15.13 4.53 9.70
N ASN A 32 15.33 3.21 9.66
CA ASN A 32 16.59 2.62 9.19
C ASN A 32 16.44 1.53 8.12
N ARG A 33 15.27 1.42 7.49
CA ARG A 33 14.93 0.37 6.52
C ARG A 33 14.32 0.97 5.27
N VAL A 34 14.59 0.34 4.13
CA VAL A 34 14.07 0.76 2.82
C VAL A 34 13.07 -0.27 2.31
N GLY A 35 11.90 0.20 1.90
CA GLY A 35 10.95 -0.55 1.09
C GLY A 35 10.45 0.33 -0.05
N ILE A 36 9.78 -0.29 -1.03
CA ILE A 36 9.19 0.43 -2.16
C ILE A 36 7.74 0.01 -2.33
N ARG A 37 6.87 0.97 -2.66
CA ARG A 37 5.47 0.71 -2.96
C ARG A 37 5.24 0.86 -4.47
N LEU A 38 4.60 -0.13 -5.07
CA LEU A 38 4.31 -0.16 -6.52
C LEU A 38 2.85 -0.53 -6.74
N SER A 39 2.26 0.01 -7.79
CA SER A 39 0.87 -0.22 -8.19
C SER A 39 0.81 -0.54 -9.69
N PRO A 40 1.35 -1.69 -10.11
CA PRO A 40 1.63 -1.99 -11.51
C PRO A 40 0.37 -2.06 -12.37
N PHE A 41 -0.80 -2.34 -11.78
CA PHE A 41 -2.06 -2.50 -12.50
C PHE A 41 -3.05 -1.35 -12.28
N VAL A 42 -2.62 -0.27 -11.61
CA VAL A 42 -3.47 0.88 -11.30
C VAL A 42 -3.22 1.99 -12.32
N ASP A 43 -4.29 2.48 -12.95
CA ASP A 43 -4.27 3.57 -13.93
C ASP A 43 -4.73 4.92 -13.33
N TYR A 44 -4.88 4.99 -12.01
CA TYR A 44 -5.31 6.17 -11.27
C TYR A 44 -4.54 7.43 -11.71
N MET A 45 -5.26 8.54 -11.89
CA MET A 45 -4.69 9.80 -12.39
C MET A 45 -4.01 9.66 -13.77
N GLN A 46 -4.53 8.78 -14.63
CA GLN A 46 -4.05 8.56 -16.00
C GLN A 46 -2.59 8.07 -16.05
N SER A 47 -2.19 7.26 -15.08
CA SER A 47 -0.80 6.77 -14.92
C SER A 47 -0.58 5.32 -15.40
N GLY A 48 -1.44 4.82 -16.29
CA GLY A 48 -1.35 3.46 -16.84
C GLY A 48 -0.14 3.26 -17.78
N ASP A 49 0.25 1.99 -17.97
CA ASP A 49 1.29 1.56 -18.90
C ASP A 49 0.73 0.61 -19.96
N SER A 50 1.33 0.61 -21.16
CA SER A 50 0.94 -0.26 -22.27
C SER A 50 1.21 -1.75 -22.03
N ASN A 51 2.14 -2.09 -21.13
CA ASN A 51 2.51 -3.46 -20.76
C ASN A 51 2.83 -3.56 -19.26
N LEU A 52 1.77 -3.54 -18.47
CA LEU A 52 1.77 -3.54 -17.01
C LEU A 52 2.57 -4.72 -16.40
N GLU A 53 2.43 -5.91 -17.00
CA GLU A 53 3.08 -7.14 -16.52
C GLU A 53 4.60 -7.11 -16.74
N ALA A 54 5.04 -6.74 -17.95
CA ALA A 54 6.45 -6.65 -18.26
C ALA A 54 7.16 -5.59 -17.41
N LEU A 55 6.55 -4.41 -17.26
CA LEU A 55 7.12 -3.33 -16.45
C LEU A 55 7.21 -3.73 -14.97
N GLY A 56 6.13 -4.29 -14.40
CA GLY A 56 6.12 -4.68 -13.00
C GLY A 56 7.13 -5.80 -12.69
N LEU A 57 7.28 -6.78 -13.59
CA LEU A 57 8.28 -7.85 -13.46
C LEU A 57 9.71 -7.29 -13.51
N TYR A 58 10.00 -6.45 -14.52
CA TYR A 58 11.31 -5.81 -14.66
C TYR A 58 11.67 -4.98 -13.41
N MET A 59 10.71 -4.25 -12.85
CA MET A 59 10.92 -3.45 -11.65
C MET A 59 11.31 -4.31 -10.45
N VAL A 60 10.58 -5.39 -10.14
CA VAL A 60 10.92 -6.25 -8.99
C VAL A 60 12.24 -6.98 -9.17
N GLU A 61 12.56 -7.43 -10.37
CA GLU A 61 13.83 -8.07 -10.68
C GLU A 61 14.99 -7.08 -10.50
N SER A 62 14.83 -5.86 -11.00
CA SER A 62 15.80 -4.78 -10.86
C SER A 62 16.03 -4.40 -9.41
N LEU A 63 15.00 -4.45 -8.56
CA LEU A 63 15.08 -4.08 -7.16
C LEU A 63 15.89 -5.07 -6.32
N ASN A 64 15.98 -6.34 -6.75
CA ASN A 64 16.73 -7.37 -6.04
C ASN A 64 18.23 -7.02 -5.85
N LYS A 65 18.83 -6.26 -6.77
CA LYS A 65 20.25 -5.86 -6.66
C LYS A 65 20.53 -4.91 -5.49
N TYR A 66 19.49 -4.19 -5.03
CA TYR A 66 19.61 -3.22 -3.94
C TYR A 66 19.34 -3.83 -2.56
N LYS A 67 18.89 -5.09 -2.49
CA LYS A 67 18.59 -5.80 -1.24
C LYS A 67 17.66 -5.00 -0.30
N ILE A 68 16.67 -4.31 -0.87
CA ILE A 68 15.65 -3.61 -0.09
C ILE A 68 14.82 -4.62 0.73
N LEU A 69 14.24 -4.17 1.84
CA LEU A 69 13.57 -5.06 2.79
C LEU A 69 12.28 -5.64 2.21
N TYR A 70 11.44 -4.79 1.58
CA TYR A 70 10.16 -5.23 1.07
C TYR A 70 9.71 -4.49 -0.20
N CYS A 71 8.89 -5.20 -0.99
CA CYS A 71 8.03 -4.61 -2.01
C CYS A 71 6.60 -4.61 -1.49
N HIS A 72 5.96 -3.44 -1.44
CA HIS A 72 4.56 -3.28 -1.11
C HIS A 72 3.76 -3.09 -2.40
N MET A 73 3.02 -4.13 -2.78
CA MET A 73 2.28 -4.17 -4.02
C MET A 73 0.81 -3.88 -3.81
N VAL A 74 0.27 -3.03 -4.67
CA VAL A 74 -1.15 -2.74 -4.73
C VAL A 74 -1.79 -3.66 -5.77
N GLU A 75 -2.76 -4.46 -5.33
CA GLU A 75 -3.63 -5.25 -6.21
C GLU A 75 -4.96 -4.51 -6.33
N PRO A 76 -5.39 -4.05 -7.53
CA PRO A 76 -6.63 -3.32 -7.65
C PRO A 76 -7.82 -4.27 -7.49
N ARG A 77 -8.23 -4.47 -6.24
CA ARG A 77 -9.36 -5.33 -5.84
C ARG A 77 -10.66 -4.54 -5.67
N MET A 78 -10.68 -3.26 -6.06
CA MET A 78 -11.81 -2.35 -5.87
C MET A 78 -12.16 -1.67 -7.19
N LYS A 79 -13.40 -1.83 -7.66
CA LYS A 79 -13.94 -1.12 -8.83
C LYS A 79 -14.42 0.28 -8.46
N THR A 80 -15.01 0.38 -7.27
CA THR A 80 -15.44 1.64 -6.65
C THR A 80 -15.04 1.64 -5.18
N ILE A 81 -15.44 2.65 -4.42
CA ILE A 81 -15.13 2.76 -2.99
C ILE A 81 -15.70 1.58 -2.19
N VAL A 82 -16.78 0.97 -2.66
CA VAL A 82 -17.53 -0.11 -1.98
C VAL A 82 -17.58 -1.42 -2.77
N GLU A 83 -17.41 -1.36 -4.09
CA GLU A 83 -17.52 -2.54 -4.96
C GLU A 83 -16.15 -3.18 -5.15
N LYS A 84 -16.03 -4.45 -4.73
CA LYS A 84 -14.85 -5.26 -5.06
C LYS A 84 -14.83 -5.52 -6.58
N SER A 85 -13.66 -5.38 -7.19
CA SER A 85 -13.39 -5.87 -8.55
C SER A 85 -12.50 -7.07 -8.46
N GLU A 86 -12.70 -8.05 -9.33
CA GLU A 86 -11.62 -8.96 -9.65
C GLU A 86 -10.57 -8.20 -10.48
N CYS A 87 -9.31 -8.31 -10.09
CA CYS A 87 -8.20 -7.85 -10.91
C CYS A 87 -7.95 -8.94 -11.97
N PRO A 88 -7.98 -8.62 -13.28
CA PRO A 88 -7.69 -9.61 -14.32
C PRO A 88 -6.20 -10.01 -14.35
N HIS A 89 -5.34 -9.27 -13.63
CA HIS A 89 -3.91 -9.52 -13.54
C HIS A 89 -3.54 -10.15 -12.19
N SER A 90 -2.40 -10.84 -12.17
CA SER A 90 -1.88 -11.48 -10.97
C SER A 90 -0.55 -10.88 -10.55
N LEU A 91 -0.38 -10.61 -9.25
CA LEU A 91 0.91 -10.25 -8.66
C LEU A 91 1.83 -11.46 -8.44
N VAL A 92 1.36 -12.70 -8.63
CA VAL A 92 2.12 -13.92 -8.36
C VAL A 92 3.46 -14.00 -9.12
N PRO A 93 3.55 -13.61 -10.41
CA PRO A 93 4.85 -13.56 -11.11
C PRO A 93 5.85 -12.63 -10.41
N MET A 94 5.40 -11.45 -9.97
CA MET A 94 6.25 -10.48 -9.27
C MET A 94 6.66 -10.98 -7.88
N ARG A 95 5.74 -11.65 -7.16
CA ARG A 95 6.02 -12.32 -5.89
C ARG A 95 7.13 -13.37 -6.04
N LYS A 96 7.08 -14.18 -7.10
CA LYS A 96 8.10 -15.21 -7.37
C LYS A 96 9.45 -14.62 -7.74
N ALA A 97 9.47 -13.47 -8.42
CA ALA A 97 10.70 -12.83 -8.88
C ALA A 97 11.41 -12.00 -7.78
N PHE A 98 10.66 -11.42 -6.85
CA PHE A 98 11.24 -10.62 -5.77
C PHE A 98 11.83 -11.49 -4.65
N LYS A 99 13.05 -11.16 -4.20
CA LYS A 99 13.82 -11.95 -3.22
C LYS A 99 13.66 -11.48 -1.76
N GLY A 100 13.02 -10.33 -1.54
CA GLY A 100 12.72 -9.80 -0.22
C GLY A 100 11.28 -10.09 0.21
N SER A 101 10.82 -9.41 1.26
CA SER A 101 9.44 -9.59 1.72
C SER A 101 8.43 -8.93 0.78
N PHE A 102 7.35 -9.62 0.44
CA PHE A 102 6.37 -9.17 -0.52
C PHE A 102 5.04 -8.91 0.17
N PHE A 103 4.63 -7.64 0.22
CA PHE A 103 3.38 -7.24 0.84
C PHE A 103 2.32 -7.01 -0.22
N VAL A 104 1.08 -7.39 0.06
CA VAL A 104 -0.08 -7.06 -0.77
C VAL A 104 -1.02 -6.12 -0.03
N ALA A 105 -1.67 -5.24 -0.78
CA ALA A 105 -2.57 -4.25 -0.24
C ALA A 105 -3.78 -4.06 -1.15
N GLU A 106 -4.72 -3.27 -0.63
CA GLU A 106 -5.97 -2.83 -1.28
C GLU A 106 -7.09 -3.87 -1.31
N GLY A 107 -8.23 -3.53 -0.70
CA GLY A 107 -9.47 -4.33 -0.76
C GLY A 107 -9.49 -5.64 0.04
N TYR A 108 -8.40 -6.00 0.70
CA TYR A 108 -8.32 -7.18 1.57
C TYR A 108 -9.20 -7.03 2.83
N ASP A 109 -9.91 -8.11 3.15
CA ASP A 109 -10.51 -8.37 4.47
C ASP A 109 -9.70 -9.45 5.21
N ARG A 110 -10.25 -10.00 6.30
CA ARG A 110 -9.59 -11.04 7.10
C ARG A 110 -9.46 -12.33 6.29
N GLU A 111 -10.55 -12.79 5.70
CA GLU A 111 -10.65 -14.05 4.97
C GLU A 111 -9.75 -14.06 3.73
N ASP A 112 -9.87 -13.05 2.87
CA ASP A 112 -9.06 -12.93 1.65
C ASP A 112 -7.58 -12.72 2.00
N GLY A 113 -7.29 -12.02 3.10
CA GLY A 113 -5.93 -11.85 3.61
C GLY A 113 -5.30 -13.16 4.06
N ASN A 114 -6.04 -13.96 4.85
CA ASN A 114 -5.59 -15.29 5.26
C ASN A 114 -5.33 -16.21 4.07
N LYS A 115 -6.21 -16.18 3.05
CA LYS A 115 -6.01 -16.93 1.81
C LYS A 115 -4.72 -16.51 1.08
N ALA A 116 -4.43 -15.21 1.00
CA ALA A 116 -3.23 -14.72 0.32
C ALA A 116 -1.94 -15.24 0.95
N ILE A 117 -1.90 -15.34 2.28
CA ILE A 117 -0.77 -15.92 2.99
C ILE A 117 -0.71 -17.44 2.77
N ALA A 118 -1.84 -18.14 2.95
CA ALA A 118 -1.91 -19.59 2.81
C ALA A 118 -1.51 -20.08 1.40
N GLU A 119 -1.83 -19.29 0.38
CA GLU A 119 -1.53 -19.57 -1.03
C GLU A 119 -0.16 -19.03 -1.47
N ASN A 120 0.66 -18.52 -0.54
CA ASN A 120 1.98 -17.91 -0.80
C ASN A 120 1.95 -16.78 -1.84
N ARG A 121 0.85 -16.03 -1.91
CA ARG A 121 0.72 -14.83 -2.75
C ARG A 121 1.39 -13.60 -2.11
N ALA A 122 1.58 -13.61 -0.79
CA ALA A 122 2.25 -12.56 -0.05
C ALA A 122 2.88 -13.08 1.26
N ASP A 123 3.84 -12.34 1.80
CA ASP A 123 4.33 -12.53 3.17
C ASP A 123 3.49 -11.76 4.20
N LEU A 124 2.98 -10.59 3.83
CA LEU A 124 2.13 -9.74 4.68
C LEU A 124 1.01 -9.10 3.88
N VAL A 125 -0.09 -8.80 4.57
CA VAL A 125 -1.25 -8.07 4.03
C VAL A 125 -1.36 -6.71 4.72
N VAL A 126 -1.49 -5.64 3.94
CA VAL A 126 -1.54 -4.26 4.42
C VAL A 126 -2.98 -3.75 4.41
N TYR A 127 -3.43 -3.24 5.55
CA TYR A 127 -4.77 -2.70 5.75
C TYR A 127 -4.71 -1.20 6.01
N GLY A 128 -5.43 -0.40 5.20
CA GLY A 128 -5.55 1.05 5.37
C GLY A 128 -6.85 1.45 6.04
N ARG A 129 -7.94 1.47 5.27
CA ARG A 129 -9.30 1.89 5.72
C ARG A 129 -9.77 1.16 6.97
N LEU A 130 -9.55 -0.16 7.04
CA LEU A 130 -9.92 -0.95 8.21
C LEU A 130 -9.11 -0.51 9.42
N PHE A 131 -7.81 -0.25 9.26
CA PHE A 131 -6.93 0.14 10.37
C PHE A 131 -7.29 1.53 10.92
N LEU A 132 -7.69 2.46 10.04
CA LEU A 132 -8.16 3.78 10.45
C LEU A 132 -9.38 3.69 11.39
N ALA A 133 -10.40 2.91 11.02
CA ALA A 133 -11.63 2.84 11.79
C ALA A 133 -11.60 1.84 12.95
N ASN A 134 -10.62 0.95 13.00
CA ASN A 134 -10.58 -0.16 13.95
C ASN A 134 -9.26 -0.14 14.73
N PRO A 135 -9.22 0.60 15.85
CA PRO A 135 -8.13 0.48 16.81
C PRO A 135 -7.92 -0.99 17.18
N TYR A 136 -6.65 -1.42 17.21
CA TYR A 136 -6.24 -2.81 17.40
C TYR A 136 -6.90 -3.81 16.43
N LEU A 137 -7.04 -3.45 15.15
CA LEU A 137 -7.53 -4.34 14.09
C LEU A 137 -7.00 -5.79 14.16
N PRO A 138 -5.70 -6.06 14.44
CA PRO A 138 -5.22 -7.44 14.58
C PRO A 138 -5.93 -8.26 15.67
N LYS A 139 -6.26 -7.63 16.82
CA LYS A 139 -7.02 -8.28 17.91
C LYS A 139 -8.44 -8.60 17.45
N ARG A 140 -9.10 -7.66 16.75
CA ARG A 140 -10.43 -7.88 16.18
C ARG A 140 -10.43 -9.04 15.19
N PHE A 141 -9.44 -9.12 14.29
CA PHE A 141 -9.27 -10.26 13.39
C PHE A 141 -9.05 -11.57 14.13
N LYS A 142 -8.16 -11.60 15.14
CA LYS A 142 -7.90 -12.80 15.94
C LYS A 142 -9.18 -13.34 16.60
N LEU A 143 -10.05 -12.45 17.08
CA LEU A 143 -11.29 -12.79 17.77
C LEU A 143 -12.49 -12.96 16.83
N ASN A 144 -12.31 -12.70 15.53
CA ASN A 144 -13.42 -12.57 14.57
C ASN A 144 -14.51 -11.60 15.06
N ALA A 145 -14.11 -10.49 15.66
CA ALA A 145 -15.02 -9.48 16.20
C ALA A 145 -15.59 -8.59 15.09
N LEU A 146 -16.73 -7.95 15.38
CA LEU A 146 -17.31 -6.94 14.50
C LEU A 146 -16.34 -5.78 14.28
N LEU A 147 -16.31 -5.30 13.04
CA LEU A 147 -15.48 -4.17 12.63
C LEU A 147 -16.33 -2.89 12.62
N ASN A 148 -15.77 -1.81 13.16
CA ASN A 148 -16.29 -0.47 13.00
C ASN A 148 -16.32 -0.13 11.51
N LYS A 149 -17.40 0.56 11.10
CA LYS A 149 -17.49 1.15 9.76
C LYS A 149 -16.66 2.43 9.73
N TYR A 150 -15.81 2.58 8.72
CA TYR A 150 -15.12 3.84 8.49
C TYR A 150 -16.10 4.89 7.95
N ASN A 151 -15.89 6.15 8.34
CA ASN A 151 -16.55 7.29 7.71
C ASN A 151 -15.58 7.94 6.71
N ARG A 152 -15.95 7.99 5.43
CA ARG A 152 -15.06 8.53 4.39
C ARG A 152 -15.07 10.06 4.33
N ASP A 153 -16.16 10.68 4.77
CA ASP A 153 -16.30 12.14 4.75
C ASP A 153 -15.33 12.83 5.72
N THR A 154 -14.79 12.06 6.67
CA THR A 154 -13.84 12.52 7.69
C THR A 154 -12.38 12.17 7.37
N PHE A 155 -12.07 11.53 6.24
CA PHE A 155 -10.68 11.10 5.96
C PHE A 155 -9.69 12.25 5.79
N TYR A 156 -10.16 13.38 5.26
CA TYR A 156 -9.32 14.51 4.87
C TYR A 156 -9.91 15.83 5.38
N ILE A 157 -10.41 15.83 6.62
CA ILE A 157 -10.84 17.04 7.31
C ILE A 157 -9.74 17.52 8.25
N SER A 158 -9.79 18.79 8.64
CA SER A 158 -8.81 19.38 9.56
C SER A 158 -9.11 19.11 11.04
N ASP A 159 -10.25 18.49 11.34
CA ASP A 159 -10.62 18.15 12.72
C ASP A 159 -9.65 17.09 13.28
N PRO A 160 -9.02 17.33 14.45
CA PRO A 160 -8.00 16.43 14.99
C PRO A 160 -8.58 15.20 15.70
N VAL A 161 -9.90 15.13 15.90
CA VAL A 161 -10.59 14.08 16.65
C VAL A 161 -11.51 13.28 15.74
N LEU A 162 -12.42 13.96 15.06
CA LEU A 162 -13.56 13.36 14.35
C LEU A 162 -13.12 12.43 13.22
N GLY A 163 -13.44 11.15 13.34
CA GLY A 163 -13.07 10.11 12.39
C GLY A 163 -11.57 9.84 12.31
N TYR A 164 -10.81 10.17 13.36
CA TYR A 164 -9.37 9.93 13.47
C TYR A 164 -9.02 9.16 14.76
N ILE A 165 -9.27 9.74 15.93
CA ILE A 165 -8.95 9.13 17.24
C ILE A 165 -10.19 8.80 18.08
N ASP A 166 -11.38 9.01 17.53
CA ASP A 166 -12.68 8.81 18.20
C ASP A 166 -13.37 7.48 17.84
N TYR A 167 -12.73 6.62 17.03
CA TYR A 167 -13.26 5.29 16.77
C TYR A 167 -13.23 4.41 18.03
N PRO A 168 -14.33 3.70 18.36
CA PRO A 168 -14.41 2.92 19.59
C PRO A 168 -13.45 1.72 19.58
N PHE A 169 -12.87 1.42 20.75
CA PHE A 169 -12.10 0.21 20.97
C PHE A 169 -13.01 -1.02 21.03
N LEU A 170 -12.42 -2.22 21.08
CA LEU A 170 -13.22 -3.44 21.16
C LEU A 170 -13.93 -3.55 22.51
N GLU A 171 -13.27 -3.05 23.55
CA GLU A 171 -13.72 -3.03 24.93
C GLU A 171 -14.92 -2.08 25.17
N ASP A 172 -15.08 -1.07 24.33
CA ASP A 172 -16.16 -0.06 24.45
C ASP A 172 -17.50 -0.52 23.86
N ILE A 173 -17.52 -1.67 23.17
CA ILE A 173 -18.68 -2.20 22.43
C ILE A 173 -19.29 -3.42 23.18
N ALA A 174 -18.76 -3.75 24.36
CA ALA A 174 -19.22 -4.84 25.21
C ALA A 174 -20.54 -4.52 25.93
#